data_AF-A0A7S0KRP8-F1
#
_entry.id   AF-A0A7S0KRP8-F1
#
_cell.length_a   1.000
_cell.length_b   1.000
_cell.length_c   1.000
_cell.angle_alpha   90.00
_cell.angle_beta   90.00
_cell.angle_gamma   90.00
#
_symmetry.space_group_name_H-M   'P 1'
#
loop_
_entity.id
_entity.type
_entity.pdbx_description
1 polymer ?
#
loop_
_entity_poly.entity_id
_entity_poly.type
_entity_poly.pdbx_seq_one_letter_code
_entity_poly.pdbx_strand_id
1 'polypeptide(L)'
;WRNAKLAEMRKKGGRNQIELDREAMRRRMEDLVNDPHAEEIVVRENYGRDGAAEIGAIARGLRLHFRQYGKGTNTALVASKVPLPDYRADLDGRRRAEHEVDMSAETMAIVARALRDSPSVEDLSANLGSLTHASQSKRQRGDRETRSRVEASRLLRRDAAADAAARTAELERRASPHVAARRAQRARLPAFERRDELLAAVDATNVLVVSGETGCGKTTQLPQFVLERALAAGDASVT
;
A
#
# COMPACT_ATOMS: atom_id res chain seq x y z
N TRP A 1 -19.80 -4.92 -20.08
CA TRP A 1 -18.45 -4.89 -20.66
C TRP A 1 -17.36 -5.46 -19.73
N ARG A 2 -17.17 -4.93 -18.50
CA ARG A 2 -16.14 -5.43 -17.54
C ARG A 2 -16.27 -6.93 -17.21
N ASN A 3 -17.49 -7.42 -17.00
CA ASN A 3 -17.74 -8.83 -16.70
C ASN A 3 -17.45 -9.76 -17.88
N ALA A 4 -17.73 -9.31 -19.11
CA ALA A 4 -17.43 -10.06 -20.33
C ALA A 4 -15.91 -10.14 -20.59
N LYS A 5 -15.18 -9.03 -20.38
CA LYS A 5 -13.72 -9.00 -20.50
C LYS A 5 -13.02 -9.80 -19.39
N LEU A 6 -13.60 -9.85 -18.18
CA LEU A 6 -13.14 -10.74 -17.10
C LEU A 6 -13.40 -12.22 -17.41
N ALA A 7 -14.53 -12.54 -18.05
CA ALA A 7 -14.83 -13.89 -18.51
C ALA A 7 -13.91 -14.33 -19.67
N GLU A 8 -13.57 -13.41 -20.57
CA GLU A 8 -12.63 -13.63 -21.65
C GLU A 8 -11.19 -13.82 -21.13
N MET A 9 -10.76 -12.98 -20.16
CA MET A 9 -9.46 -13.14 -19.49
C MET A 9 -9.37 -14.45 -18.67
N ARG A 10 -10.48 -14.92 -18.09
CA ARG A 10 -10.57 -16.24 -17.44
C ARG A 10 -10.33 -17.40 -18.43
N LYS A 11 -10.79 -17.27 -19.68
CA LYS A 11 -10.56 -18.28 -20.73
C LYS A 11 -9.15 -18.20 -21.34
N LYS A 12 -8.55 -17.01 -21.43
CA LYS A 12 -7.24 -16.79 -22.07
C LYS A 12 -6.03 -16.95 -21.16
N GLY A 13 -6.18 -16.88 -19.82
CA GLY A 13 -5.04 -16.82 -18.89
C GLY A 13 -5.16 -17.65 -17.60
N GLY A 14 -6.10 -18.59 -17.51
CA GLY A 14 -6.31 -19.40 -16.30
C GLY A 14 -5.91 -20.85 -16.49
N ARG A 15 -5.17 -21.42 -15.52
CA ARG A 15 -5.15 -22.87 -15.31
C ARG A 15 -6.60 -23.36 -15.24
N ASN A 16 -6.96 -24.39 -16.00
CA ASN A 16 -8.29 -25.00 -15.95
C ASN A 16 -8.68 -25.26 -14.49
N GLN A 17 -9.94 -24.96 -14.14
CA GLN A 17 -10.44 -25.26 -12.81
C GLN A 17 -10.39 -26.77 -12.58
N ILE A 18 -9.75 -27.18 -11.50
CA ILE A 18 -9.63 -28.58 -11.11
C ILE A 18 -10.74 -28.86 -10.09
N GLU A 19 -11.41 -29.99 -10.24
CA GLU A 19 -12.37 -30.47 -9.25
C GLU A 19 -11.62 -30.90 -7.98
N LEU A 20 -12.12 -30.49 -6.81
CA LEU A 20 -11.48 -30.80 -5.54
C LEU A 20 -11.88 -32.20 -5.08
N ASP A 21 -10.92 -33.12 -5.03
CA ASP A 21 -11.05 -34.34 -4.24
C ASP A 21 -10.86 -34.02 -2.75
N ARG A 22 -11.99 -33.96 -2.04
CA ARG A 22 -12.03 -33.63 -0.61
C ARG A 22 -11.29 -34.65 0.24
N GLU A 23 -11.36 -35.93 -0.11
CA GLU A 23 -10.80 -37.00 0.70
C GLU A 23 -9.28 -37.11 0.51
N ALA A 24 -8.81 -36.91 -0.73
CA ALA A 24 -7.39 -36.81 -1.00
C ALA A 24 -6.76 -35.57 -0.33
N MET A 25 -7.42 -34.41 -0.39
CA MET A 25 -6.93 -33.18 0.27
C MET A 25 -6.89 -33.32 1.80
N ARG A 26 -7.92 -33.95 2.38
CA ARG A 26 -7.95 -34.26 3.82
C ARG A 26 -6.78 -35.15 4.21
N ARG A 27 -6.58 -36.28 3.53
CA ARG A 27 -5.45 -37.19 3.79
C ARG A 27 -4.11 -36.47 3.73
N ARG A 28 -3.91 -35.64 2.70
CA ARG A 28 -2.69 -34.83 2.57
C ARG A 28 -2.45 -33.91 3.77
N MET A 29 -3.51 -33.30 4.32
CA MET A 29 -3.40 -32.45 5.52
C MET A 29 -3.23 -33.25 6.81
N GLU A 30 -3.81 -34.45 6.91
CA GLU A 30 -3.58 -35.38 8.02
C GLU A 30 -2.13 -35.86 8.04
N ASP A 31 -1.58 -36.19 6.86
CA ASP A 31 -0.16 -36.52 6.69
C ASP A 31 0.73 -35.36 7.14
N LEU A 32 0.39 -34.11 6.78
CA LEU A 32 1.09 -32.93 7.28
C LEU A 32 1.06 -32.87 8.81
N VAL A 33 -0.10 -33.08 9.45
CA VAL A 33 -0.21 -33.04 10.92
C VAL A 33 0.70 -34.10 11.56
N ASN A 34 0.76 -35.29 10.98
CA ASN A 34 1.53 -36.42 11.50
C ASN A 34 3.04 -36.35 11.19
N ASP A 35 3.46 -35.60 10.16
CA ASP A 35 4.86 -35.45 9.77
C ASP A 35 5.57 -34.40 10.66
N PRO A 36 6.56 -34.75 11.50
CA PRO A 36 7.25 -33.79 12.35
C PRO A 36 8.15 -32.81 11.59
N HIS A 37 8.49 -33.08 10.32
CA HIS A 37 9.40 -32.26 9.51
C HIS A 37 8.67 -31.30 8.57
N ALA A 38 7.39 -31.54 8.31
CA ALA A 38 6.58 -30.66 7.47
C ALA A 38 5.82 -29.63 8.32
N GLU A 39 6.00 -28.35 7.99
CA GLU A 39 5.34 -27.23 8.66
C GLU A 39 4.10 -26.74 7.91
N GLU A 40 4.08 -26.85 6.58
CA GLU A 40 3.00 -26.34 5.74
C GLU A 40 2.80 -27.09 4.42
N ILE A 41 1.59 -26.96 3.87
CA ILE A 41 1.23 -27.33 2.51
C ILE A 41 0.88 -26.07 1.73
N VAL A 42 1.54 -25.89 0.59
CA VAL A 42 1.22 -24.84 -0.39
C VAL A 42 0.54 -25.47 -1.60
N VAL A 43 -0.67 -25.02 -1.89
CA VAL A 43 -1.52 -25.46 -3.01
C VAL A 43 -1.57 -24.33 -4.04
N ARG A 44 -1.18 -24.61 -5.28
CA ARG A 44 -1.15 -23.63 -6.40
C ARG A 44 -2.16 -23.96 -7.49
N GLU A 45 -2.84 -25.08 -7.34
CA GLU A 45 -3.90 -25.56 -8.21
C GLU A 45 -5.13 -24.65 -8.11
N ASN A 46 -5.81 -24.48 -9.24
CA ASN A 46 -6.98 -23.61 -9.31
C ASN A 46 -8.26 -24.38 -8.97
N TYR A 47 -8.65 -24.39 -7.70
CA TYR A 47 -9.90 -25.02 -7.23
C TYR A 47 -11.11 -24.07 -7.25
N GLY A 48 -10.95 -22.84 -7.76
CA GLY A 48 -12.00 -21.82 -7.70
C GLY A 48 -12.27 -21.33 -6.27
N ARG A 49 -13.33 -20.53 -6.11
CA ARG A 49 -13.70 -19.94 -4.81
C ARG A 49 -14.25 -20.99 -3.86
N ASP A 50 -15.12 -21.86 -4.37
CA ASP A 50 -15.82 -22.86 -3.55
C ASP A 50 -14.85 -23.93 -3.06
N GLY A 51 -13.98 -24.43 -3.95
CA GLY A 51 -12.92 -25.36 -3.54
C GLY A 51 -11.93 -24.75 -2.55
N ALA A 52 -11.55 -23.47 -2.70
CA ALA A 52 -10.71 -22.79 -1.71
C ALA A 52 -11.40 -22.66 -0.33
N ALA A 53 -12.71 -22.41 -0.29
CA ALA A 53 -13.47 -22.35 0.94
C ALA A 53 -13.54 -23.73 1.64
N GLU A 54 -13.72 -24.79 0.87
CA GLU A 54 -13.72 -26.17 1.36
C GLU A 54 -12.36 -26.60 1.91
N ILE A 55 -11.27 -26.34 1.19
CA ILE A 55 -9.90 -26.58 1.66
C ILE A 55 -9.67 -25.84 2.99
N GLY A 56 -10.12 -24.59 3.10
CA GLY A 56 -10.04 -23.83 4.34
C GLY A 56 -10.87 -24.43 5.48
N ALA A 57 -12.01 -25.04 5.19
CA ALA A 57 -12.82 -25.74 6.19
C ALA A 57 -12.13 -27.02 6.70
N ILE A 58 -11.52 -27.79 5.79
CA ILE A 58 -10.74 -28.99 6.14
C ILE A 58 -9.55 -28.62 7.03
N ALA A 59 -8.76 -27.61 6.62
CA ALA A 59 -7.59 -27.16 7.38
C ALA A 59 -7.97 -26.71 8.79
N ARG A 60 -9.01 -25.89 8.94
CA ARG A 60 -9.50 -25.46 10.27
C ARG A 60 -10.03 -26.62 11.10
N GLY A 61 -10.67 -27.61 10.48
CA GLY A 61 -11.11 -28.83 11.15
C GLY A 61 -9.95 -29.65 11.75
N LEU A 62 -8.78 -29.62 11.08
CA LEU A 62 -7.54 -30.24 11.54
C LEU A 62 -6.69 -29.32 12.42
N ARG A 63 -7.23 -28.19 12.88
CA ARG A 63 -6.55 -27.16 13.69
C ARG A 63 -5.31 -26.54 13.01
N LEU A 64 -5.25 -26.55 11.69
CA LEU A 64 -4.23 -25.86 10.91
C LEU A 64 -4.64 -24.40 10.64
N HIS A 65 -3.65 -23.52 10.60
CA HIS A 65 -3.82 -22.16 10.08
C HIS A 65 -4.01 -22.21 8.57
N PHE A 66 -5.01 -21.50 8.05
CA PHE A 66 -5.27 -21.43 6.63
C PHE A 66 -5.30 -19.99 6.14
N ARG A 67 -4.61 -19.73 5.02
CA ARG A 67 -4.62 -18.42 4.37
C ARG A 67 -4.52 -18.54 2.85
N GLN A 68 -5.21 -17.62 2.17
CA GLN A 68 -5.14 -17.44 0.73
C GLN A 68 -4.23 -16.24 0.40
N TYR A 69 -3.22 -16.46 -0.43
CA TYR A 69 -2.33 -15.42 -0.93
C TYR A 69 -2.56 -15.18 -2.43
N GLY A 70 -2.41 -13.93 -2.85
CA GLY A 70 -2.62 -13.53 -4.25
C GLY A 70 -4.09 -13.27 -4.60
N LYS A 71 -4.35 -13.00 -5.89
CA LYS A 71 -5.69 -12.73 -6.42
C LYS A 71 -5.85 -13.36 -7.80
N GLY A 72 -7.05 -13.88 -8.08
CA GLY A 72 -7.40 -14.42 -9.40
C GLY A 72 -6.73 -15.77 -9.66
N THR A 73 -6.07 -15.91 -10.81
CA THR A 73 -5.44 -17.15 -11.28
C THR A 73 -4.11 -17.47 -10.58
N ASN A 74 -3.48 -16.48 -9.95
CA ASN A 74 -2.26 -16.63 -9.16
C ASN A 74 -2.55 -16.75 -7.66
N THR A 75 -3.65 -17.43 -7.33
CA THR A 75 -4.00 -17.70 -5.94
C THR A 75 -3.18 -18.89 -5.44
N ALA A 76 -2.49 -18.71 -4.31
CA ALA A 76 -1.90 -19.81 -3.54
C ALA A 76 -2.70 -20.01 -2.24
N LEU A 77 -3.07 -21.24 -1.94
CA LEU A 77 -3.73 -21.63 -0.69
C LEU A 77 -2.69 -22.29 0.21
N VAL A 78 -2.58 -21.84 1.44
CA VAL A 78 -1.58 -22.35 2.39
C VAL A 78 -2.27 -22.84 3.64
N ALA A 79 -1.96 -24.08 4.04
CA ALA A 79 -2.32 -24.66 5.32
C ALA A 79 -1.04 -24.92 6.11
N SER A 80 -0.92 -24.41 7.34
CA SER A 80 0.29 -24.49 8.16
C SER A 80 -0.02 -24.82 9.62
N LYS A 81 0.93 -25.49 10.28
CA LYS A 81 0.92 -25.72 11.73
C LYS A 81 1.21 -24.44 12.52
N VAL A 82 1.86 -23.46 11.89
CA VAL A 82 2.30 -22.21 12.49
C VAL A 82 1.41 -21.07 11.99
N PRO A 83 1.16 -20.02 12.79
CA PRO A 83 0.40 -18.85 12.33
C PRO A 83 0.98 -18.24 11.04
N LEU A 84 0.10 -18.10 10.04
CA LEU A 84 0.45 -17.58 8.72
C LEU A 84 0.43 -16.03 8.70
N PRO A 85 1.49 -15.37 8.22
CA PRO A 85 1.57 -13.91 8.17
C PRO A 85 0.62 -13.31 7.13
N ASP A 86 0.31 -12.01 7.24
CA ASP A 86 -0.60 -11.36 6.30
C ASP A 86 -0.05 -11.25 4.87
N TYR A 87 1.28 -11.23 4.72
CA TYR A 87 1.95 -11.11 3.43
C TYR A 87 3.08 -12.14 3.28
N ARG A 88 3.19 -12.74 2.09
CA ARG A 88 4.24 -13.67 1.70
C ARG A 88 4.75 -13.36 0.31
N ALA A 89 5.97 -12.82 0.26
CA ALA A 89 6.66 -12.40 -0.95
C ALA A 89 6.89 -13.55 -1.94
N ASP A 90 7.20 -14.74 -1.42
CA ASP A 90 7.48 -15.98 -2.14
C ASP A 90 6.26 -16.56 -2.87
N LEU A 91 5.06 -16.17 -2.41
CA LEU A 91 3.77 -16.61 -2.97
C LEU A 91 3.10 -15.54 -3.83
N ASP A 92 3.66 -14.33 -3.90
CA ASP A 92 3.14 -13.25 -4.72
C ASP A 92 3.54 -13.46 -6.19
N GLY A 93 2.65 -14.08 -6.96
CA GLY A 93 2.83 -14.32 -8.39
C GLY A 93 2.98 -13.06 -9.24
N ARG A 94 2.79 -11.85 -8.68
CA ARG A 94 3.08 -10.57 -9.36
C ARG A 94 4.58 -10.31 -9.52
N ARG A 95 5.42 -10.95 -8.70
CA ARG A 95 6.90 -10.80 -8.75
C ARG A 95 7.62 -11.84 -9.59
N ARG A 96 6.94 -12.85 -10.13
CA ARG A 96 7.55 -13.71 -11.17
C ARG A 96 7.75 -13.01 -12.51
N ALA A 97 7.28 -11.78 -12.64
CA ALA A 97 7.93 -10.84 -13.52
C ALA A 97 8.97 -10.11 -12.66
N GLU A 98 10.17 -10.71 -12.55
CA GLU A 98 11.39 -9.91 -12.51
C GLU A 98 11.30 -9.02 -13.76
N HIS A 99 10.67 -7.86 -13.62
CA HIS A 99 10.83 -6.82 -14.60
C HIS A 99 12.27 -6.40 -14.39
N GLU A 100 13.19 -7.06 -15.10
CA GLU A 100 14.47 -6.49 -15.39
C GLU A 100 14.16 -5.11 -15.98
N VAL A 101 14.33 -4.09 -15.16
CA VAL A 101 14.11 -2.72 -15.60
C VAL A 101 15.31 -2.43 -16.49
N ASP A 102 15.12 -2.58 -17.80
CA ASP A 102 16.12 -2.18 -18.77
C ASP A 102 16.28 -0.65 -18.64
N MET A 103 17.38 -0.25 -18.02
CA MET A 103 17.69 1.15 -17.72
C MET A 103 18.75 1.62 -18.70
N SER A 104 18.54 2.80 -19.29
CA SER A 104 19.61 3.46 -20.05
C SER A 104 20.82 3.70 -19.14
N ALA A 105 22.02 3.69 -19.72
CA ALA A 105 23.26 3.93 -18.97
C ALA A 105 23.22 5.24 -18.17
N GLU A 106 22.55 6.26 -18.69
CA GLU A 106 22.34 7.55 -18.02
C GLU A 106 21.43 7.42 -16.78
N THR A 107 20.31 6.68 -16.90
CA THR A 107 19.41 6.42 -15.77
C THR A 107 20.12 5.62 -14.67
N MET A 108 20.91 4.63 -15.06
CA MET A 108 21.69 3.82 -14.14
C MET A 108 22.73 4.65 -13.39
N ALA A 109 23.39 5.61 -14.06
CA ALA A 109 24.35 6.52 -13.43
C ALA A 109 23.68 7.44 -12.40
N ILE A 110 22.48 7.95 -12.69
CA ILE A 110 21.70 8.78 -11.77
C ILE A 110 21.29 7.97 -10.54
N VAL A 111 20.75 6.76 -10.72
CA VAL A 111 20.37 5.87 -9.63
C VAL A 111 21.57 5.48 -8.77
N ALA A 112 22.70 5.14 -9.39
CA ALA A 112 23.93 4.81 -8.69
C ALA A 112 24.46 5.98 -7.85
N ARG A 113 24.34 7.22 -8.34
CA ARG A 113 24.66 8.42 -7.56
C ARG A 113 23.70 8.58 -6.39
N ALA A 114 22.39 8.50 -6.62
CA ALA A 114 21.40 8.63 -5.56
C ALA A 114 21.54 7.57 -4.46
N LEU A 115 21.90 6.33 -4.82
CA LEU A 115 22.14 5.25 -3.85
C LEU A 115 23.43 5.46 -3.06
N ARG A 116 24.48 6.02 -3.68
CA ARG A 116 25.72 6.41 -2.96
C ARG A 116 25.48 7.54 -1.97
N ASP A 117 24.59 8.47 -2.32
CA ASP A 117 24.23 9.62 -1.47
C ASP A 117 23.12 9.25 -0.45
N SER A 118 22.61 8.00 -0.48
CA SER A 118 21.60 7.53 0.46
C SER A 118 22.26 7.12 1.79
N PRO A 119 21.68 7.49 2.94
CA PRO A 119 22.19 7.07 4.24
C PRO A 119 22.21 5.55 4.34
N SER A 120 23.23 4.99 5.00
CA SER A 120 23.39 3.54 5.13
C SER A 120 22.20 2.92 5.87
N VAL A 121 22.02 1.60 5.68
CA VAL A 121 20.98 0.86 6.42
C VAL A 121 21.24 0.93 7.93
N GLU A 122 22.51 1.05 8.36
CA GLU A 122 22.85 1.33 9.75
C GLU A 122 22.41 2.74 10.22
N ASP A 123 22.54 3.76 9.39
CA ASP A 123 22.08 5.14 9.72
C ASP A 123 20.54 5.21 9.82
N LEU A 124 19.84 4.50 8.93
CA LEU A 124 18.39 4.35 8.99
C LEU A 124 17.96 3.50 10.20
N SER A 125 18.72 2.47 10.55
CA SER A 125 18.49 1.62 11.72
C SER A 125 18.74 2.36 13.04
N ALA A 126 19.73 3.26 13.11
CA ALA A 126 19.94 4.13 14.26
C ALA A 126 18.75 5.08 14.48
N ASN A 127 18.19 5.62 13.39
CA ASN A 127 16.98 6.45 13.43
C ASN A 127 15.72 5.63 13.76
N LEU A 128 15.62 4.39 13.30
CA LEU A 128 14.51 3.49 13.62
C LEU A 128 14.62 2.90 15.03
N GLY A 129 15.83 2.66 15.54
CA GLY A 129 16.14 2.26 16.91
C GLY A 129 15.74 3.33 17.93
N SER A 130 15.87 4.60 17.56
CA SER A 130 15.33 5.75 18.31
C SER A 130 13.78 5.73 18.41
N LEU A 131 13.11 5.15 17.40
CA LEU A 131 11.64 4.98 17.36
C LEU A 131 11.18 3.68 18.04
N THR A 132 11.99 2.61 18.06
CA THR A 132 11.61 1.29 18.58
C THR A 132 12.03 1.03 20.03
N HIS A 133 13.03 1.74 20.57
CA HIS A 133 13.37 1.69 22.01
C HIS A 133 12.48 2.56 22.91
N ALA A 134 11.31 3.00 22.44
CA ALA A 134 10.28 3.61 23.29
C ALA A 134 9.63 2.62 24.28
N SER A 135 9.95 1.33 24.19
CA SER A 135 9.48 0.30 25.12
C SER A 135 10.65 -0.20 25.95
N GLN A 136 10.65 0.15 27.25
CA GLN A 136 11.60 -0.25 28.30
C GLN A 136 12.83 0.65 28.51
N SER A 137 12.61 1.85 29.07
CA SER A 137 13.41 2.25 30.23
C SER A 137 12.68 3.31 31.05
N LYS A 138 12.39 2.93 32.29
CA LYS A 138 11.75 3.72 33.32
C LYS A 138 12.83 4.61 33.94
N ARG A 139 13.07 5.82 33.41
CA ARG A 139 13.66 6.98 34.13
C ARG A 139 13.78 8.19 33.18
N GLN A 140 13.43 9.37 33.69
CA GLN A 140 13.46 10.71 33.07
C GLN A 140 12.30 11.07 32.12
N ARG A 141 11.16 11.41 32.72
CA ARG A 141 9.91 11.83 32.07
C ARG A 141 9.79 13.36 31.88
N GLY A 142 10.85 14.14 32.11
CA GLY A 142 10.79 15.61 32.09
C GLY A 142 11.21 16.28 30.77
N ASP A 143 12.21 15.71 30.07
CA ASP A 143 12.92 16.45 29.00
C ASP A 143 12.53 16.05 27.55
N ARG A 144 11.80 14.95 27.37
CA ARG A 144 11.44 14.42 26.03
C ARG A 144 10.13 15.03 25.50
N GLU A 145 9.18 15.35 26.38
CA GLU A 145 7.93 16.03 26.02
C GLU A 145 8.17 17.47 25.56
N THR A 146 9.11 18.18 26.19
CA THR A 146 9.47 19.54 25.83
C THR A 146 10.19 19.61 24.48
N ARG A 147 11.14 18.70 24.19
CA ARG A 147 11.79 18.63 22.87
C ARG A 147 10.83 18.28 21.73
N SER A 148 9.99 17.25 21.90
CA SER A 148 9.01 16.85 20.89
C SER A 148 7.98 17.94 20.59
N ARG A 149 7.52 18.66 21.62
CA ARG A 149 6.59 19.78 21.46
C ARG A 149 7.25 21.01 20.81
N VAL A 150 8.53 21.25 21.08
CA VAL A 150 9.31 22.33 20.46
C VAL A 150 9.64 22.01 18.99
N GLU A 151 9.92 20.75 18.65
CA GLU A 151 10.15 20.31 17.26
C GLU A 151 8.85 20.30 16.44
N ALA A 152 7.75 19.76 16.98
CA ALA A 152 6.43 19.87 16.35
C ALA A 152 6.00 21.34 16.19
N SER A 153 6.31 22.19 17.18
CA SER A 153 6.10 23.64 17.09
C SER A 153 6.98 24.30 16.03
N ARG A 154 8.19 23.80 15.74
CA ARG A 154 9.06 24.32 14.68
C ARG A 154 8.59 23.90 13.29
N LEU A 155 8.09 22.68 13.14
CA LEU A 155 7.54 22.17 11.87
C LEU A 155 6.20 22.82 11.48
N LEU A 156 5.47 23.37 12.45
CA LEU A 156 4.22 24.12 12.25
C LEU A 156 4.43 25.64 12.23
N ARG A 157 5.67 26.13 12.20
CA ARG A 157 5.95 27.56 12.03
C ARG A 157 5.90 27.90 10.56
N ARG A 158 5.05 28.87 10.24
CA ARG A 158 4.98 29.45 8.92
C ARG A 158 6.34 30.01 8.52
N ASP A 159 6.85 29.55 7.40
CA ASP A 159 8.07 30.05 6.76
C ASP A 159 7.67 30.74 5.46
N ALA A 160 7.65 32.08 5.50
CA ALA A 160 7.25 32.90 4.36
C ALA A 160 8.16 32.71 3.13
N ALA A 161 9.44 32.38 3.33
CA ALA A 161 10.38 32.12 2.24
C ALA A 161 10.08 30.76 1.59
N ALA A 162 9.81 29.73 2.41
CA ALA A 162 9.39 28.42 1.92
C ALA A 162 8.02 28.50 1.19
N ASP A 163 7.06 29.27 1.72
CA ASP A 163 5.76 29.49 1.09
C ASP A 163 5.89 30.23 -0.25
N ALA A 164 6.79 31.22 -0.33
CA ALA A 164 7.09 31.92 -1.58
C ALA A 164 7.71 30.98 -2.62
N ALA A 165 8.71 30.19 -2.24
CA ALA A 165 9.37 29.21 -3.12
C ALA A 165 8.41 28.12 -3.61
N ALA A 166 7.52 27.63 -2.74
CA ALA A 166 6.50 26.65 -3.11
C ALA A 166 5.50 27.22 -4.13
N ARG A 167 5.11 28.49 -3.99
CA ARG A 167 4.25 29.17 -4.97
C ARG A 167 4.91 29.35 -6.32
N THR A 168 6.18 29.77 -6.36
CA THR A 168 6.92 29.93 -7.64
C THR A 168 7.07 28.58 -8.34
N ALA A 169 7.49 27.54 -7.61
CA ALA A 169 7.60 26.18 -8.16
C ALA A 169 6.26 25.64 -8.67
N GLU A 170 5.15 25.91 -7.98
CA GLU A 170 3.82 25.50 -8.43
C GLU A 170 3.37 26.22 -9.71
N LEU A 171 3.70 27.51 -9.86
CA LEU A 171 3.39 28.27 -11.09
C LEU A 171 4.15 27.70 -12.29
N GLU A 172 5.43 27.42 -12.14
CA GLU A 172 6.25 26.78 -13.18
C GLU A 172 5.72 25.39 -13.53
N ARG A 173 5.40 24.59 -12.50
CA ARG A 173 4.82 23.25 -12.70
C ARG A 173 3.49 23.32 -13.43
N ARG A 174 2.64 24.31 -13.13
CA ARG A 174 1.34 24.53 -13.80
C ARG A 174 1.47 24.93 -15.27
N ALA A 175 2.56 25.61 -15.64
CA ALA A 175 2.83 25.97 -17.02
C ALA A 175 3.21 24.76 -17.90
N SER A 176 3.58 23.62 -17.30
CA SER A 176 3.89 22.39 -18.04
C SER A 176 2.65 21.84 -18.77
N PRO A 177 2.73 21.55 -20.09
CA PRO A 177 1.64 20.96 -20.87
C PRO A 177 1.12 19.65 -20.28
N HIS A 178 2.02 18.83 -19.73
CA HIS A 178 1.67 17.56 -19.10
C HIS A 178 0.82 17.75 -17.84
N VAL A 179 1.08 18.82 -17.08
CA VAL A 179 0.31 19.15 -15.86
C VAL A 179 -1.05 19.74 -16.23
N ALA A 180 -1.12 20.57 -17.28
CA ALA A 180 -2.37 21.09 -17.81
C ALA A 180 -3.32 19.96 -18.29
N ALA A 181 -2.80 18.98 -19.04
CA ALA A 181 -3.58 17.82 -19.48
C ALA A 181 -4.12 17.00 -18.30
N ARG A 182 -3.28 16.73 -17.29
CA ARG A 182 -3.70 16.03 -16.07
C ARG A 182 -4.77 16.80 -15.29
N ARG A 183 -4.69 18.13 -15.22
CA ARG A 183 -5.71 18.97 -14.58
C ARG A 183 -7.07 18.87 -15.28
N ALA A 184 -7.08 18.92 -16.61
CA ALA A 184 -8.30 18.75 -17.39
C ALA A 184 -8.95 17.37 -17.16
N GLN A 185 -8.14 16.31 -17.01
CA GLN A 185 -8.65 14.99 -16.67
C GLN A 185 -9.22 14.93 -15.25
N ARG A 186 -8.55 15.56 -14.28
CA ARG A 186 -9.01 15.62 -12.88
C ARG A 186 -10.34 16.35 -12.74
N ALA A 187 -10.55 17.41 -13.53
CA ALA A 187 -11.79 18.19 -13.53
C ALA A 187 -13.03 17.37 -13.94
N ARG A 188 -12.86 16.21 -14.58
CA ARG A 188 -13.95 15.31 -14.98
C ARG A 188 -14.38 14.34 -13.88
N LEU A 189 -13.65 14.27 -12.77
CA LEU A 189 -13.98 13.35 -11.68
C LEU A 189 -15.06 13.96 -10.78
N PRO A 190 -16.04 13.17 -10.29
CA PRO A 190 -17.10 13.69 -9.42
C PRO A 190 -16.59 14.39 -8.15
N ALA A 191 -15.43 13.99 -7.63
CA ALA A 191 -14.82 14.67 -6.48
C ALA A 191 -14.46 16.14 -6.75
N PHE A 192 -14.21 16.52 -8.01
CA PHE A 192 -13.86 17.89 -8.37
C PHE A 192 -15.04 18.85 -8.24
N GLU A 193 -16.26 18.40 -8.58
CA GLU A 193 -17.49 19.21 -8.44
C GLU A 193 -17.77 19.59 -6.98
N ARG A 194 -17.35 18.74 -6.03
CA ARG A 194 -17.53 18.91 -4.59
C ARG A 194 -16.30 19.54 -3.91
N ARG A 195 -15.34 20.05 -4.68
CA ARG A 195 -14.08 20.60 -4.15
C ARG A 195 -14.32 21.70 -3.12
N ASP A 196 -15.14 22.68 -3.46
CA ASP A 196 -15.29 23.88 -2.60
C ASP A 196 -16.09 23.55 -1.32
N GLU A 197 -17.07 22.66 -1.43
CA GLU A 197 -17.81 22.10 -0.28
C GLU A 197 -16.88 21.33 0.67
N LEU A 198 -15.99 20.49 0.13
CA LEU A 198 -14.98 19.78 0.89
C LEU A 198 -14.02 20.75 1.61
N LEU A 199 -13.49 21.75 0.91
CA LEU A 199 -12.53 22.70 1.49
C LEU A 199 -13.18 23.54 2.59
N ALA A 200 -14.43 23.97 2.42
CA ALA A 200 -15.18 24.65 3.47
C ALA A 200 -15.39 23.76 4.70
N ALA A 201 -15.68 22.47 4.50
CA ALA A 201 -15.85 21.52 5.59
C ALA A 201 -14.53 21.23 6.34
N VAL A 202 -13.41 21.15 5.62
CA VAL A 202 -12.06 21.03 6.19
C VAL A 202 -11.72 22.25 7.05
N ASP A 203 -12.09 23.45 6.61
CA ASP A 203 -11.81 24.69 7.36
C ASP A 203 -12.68 24.83 8.61
N ALA A 204 -13.90 24.28 8.57
CA ALA A 204 -14.85 24.36 9.67
C ALA A 204 -14.66 23.26 10.74
N THR A 205 -14.01 22.14 10.40
CA THR A 205 -13.99 20.95 11.27
C THR A 205 -12.58 20.32 11.38
N ASN A 206 -12.21 19.94 12.60
CA ASN A 206 -10.93 19.26 12.85
C ASN A 206 -10.94 17.80 12.35
N VAL A 207 -12.12 17.18 12.25
CA VAL A 207 -12.30 15.80 11.81
C VAL A 207 -13.47 15.75 10.82
N LEU A 208 -13.19 15.33 9.59
CA LEU A 208 -14.16 15.22 8.50
C LEU A 208 -14.22 13.79 7.98
N VAL A 209 -15.42 13.21 7.92
CA VAL A 209 -15.65 11.90 7.30
C VAL A 209 -16.17 12.10 5.89
N VAL A 210 -15.41 11.64 4.89
CA VAL A 210 -15.80 11.75 3.48
C VAL A 210 -16.18 10.38 2.91
N SER A 211 -17.44 10.25 2.49
CA SER A 211 -17.96 9.06 1.81
C SER A 211 -18.16 9.31 0.31
N GLY A 212 -18.16 8.25 -0.50
CA GLY A 212 -18.50 8.33 -1.91
C GLY A 212 -18.25 7.01 -2.64
N GLU A 213 -18.77 6.87 -3.86
CA GLU A 213 -18.62 5.65 -4.66
C GLU A 213 -17.15 5.32 -5.02
N THR A 214 -16.86 4.06 -5.33
CA THR A 214 -15.55 3.67 -5.85
C THR A 214 -15.29 4.34 -7.20
N GLY A 215 -14.12 4.97 -7.36
CA GLY A 215 -13.76 5.65 -8.61
C GLY A 215 -14.15 7.13 -8.69
N CYS A 216 -14.84 7.69 -7.68
CA CYS A 216 -15.15 9.12 -7.69
C CYS A 216 -13.93 10.05 -7.47
N GLY A 217 -12.78 9.50 -7.10
CA GLY A 217 -11.51 10.23 -6.98
C GLY A 217 -11.07 10.59 -5.56
N LYS A 218 -11.73 10.08 -4.50
CA LYS A 218 -11.41 10.45 -3.10
C LYS A 218 -9.91 10.41 -2.75
N THR A 219 -9.29 9.24 -2.87
CA THR A 219 -7.89 9.01 -2.47
C THR A 219 -6.88 9.83 -3.28
N THR A 220 -7.21 10.19 -4.53
CA THR A 220 -6.29 10.89 -5.43
C THR A 220 -6.52 12.41 -5.46
N GLN A 221 -7.75 12.87 -5.24
CA GLN A 221 -8.14 14.28 -5.38
C GLN A 221 -8.13 15.04 -4.05
N LEU A 222 -8.63 14.46 -2.96
CA LEU A 222 -8.78 15.16 -1.67
C LEU A 222 -7.44 15.71 -1.14
N PRO A 223 -6.35 14.90 -1.06
CA PRO A 223 -5.07 15.42 -0.61
C PRO A 223 -4.55 16.56 -1.49
N GLN A 224 -4.79 16.48 -2.80
CA GLN A 224 -4.37 17.51 -3.74
C GLN A 224 -5.16 18.82 -3.57
N PHE A 225 -6.46 18.76 -3.26
CA PHE A 225 -7.25 19.97 -3.01
C PHE A 225 -6.79 20.71 -1.76
N VAL A 226 -6.49 19.98 -0.68
CA VAL A 226 -5.97 20.56 0.58
C VAL A 226 -4.62 21.24 0.32
N LEU A 227 -3.71 20.55 -0.36
CA LEU A 227 -2.40 21.12 -0.72
C LEU A 227 -2.52 22.35 -1.64
N GLU A 228 -3.37 22.28 -2.67
CA GLU A 228 -3.58 23.41 -3.59
C GLU A 228 -4.19 24.63 -2.89
N ARG A 229 -5.07 24.42 -1.90
CA ARG A 229 -5.60 25.48 -1.04
C ARG A 229 -4.48 26.10 -0.20
N ALA A 230 -3.68 25.29 0.47
CA ALA A 230 -2.56 25.78 1.29
C ALA A 230 -1.54 26.58 0.49
N LEU A 231 -1.18 26.11 -0.71
CA LEU A 231 -0.32 26.85 -1.63
C LEU A 231 -0.93 28.21 -2.04
N ALA A 232 -2.25 28.27 -2.24
CA ALA A 232 -2.95 29.51 -2.57
C ALA A 232 -3.04 30.48 -1.38
N ALA A 233 -3.26 29.97 -0.18
CA ALA A 233 -3.28 30.74 1.07
C ALA A 233 -1.86 31.18 1.52
N GLY A 234 -0.82 30.54 0.98
CA GLY A 234 0.55 30.79 1.37
C GLY A 234 0.90 30.18 2.72
N ASP A 235 0.32 29.03 3.03
CA ASP A 235 0.52 28.25 4.26
C ASP A 235 1.07 26.85 3.94
N ALA A 236 1.84 26.74 2.84
CA ALA A 236 2.39 25.48 2.36
C ALA A 236 3.44 24.89 3.31
N SER A 237 4.10 25.74 4.09
CA SER A 237 5.09 25.36 5.10
C SER A 237 4.49 24.68 6.33
N VAL A 238 3.18 24.80 6.56
CA VAL A 238 2.49 24.31 7.77
C VAL A 238 1.38 23.30 7.50
N THR A 239 1.19 22.92 6.24
CA THR A 239 0.16 21.97 5.77
C THR A 239 0.76 20.60 5.50
#